data_AF-A0A1V6F7X3-F1
#
_entry.id   AF-A0A1V6F7X3-F1
#
_cell.length_a   1.000
_cell.length_b   1.000
_cell.length_c   1.000
_cell.angle_alpha   90.00
_cell.angle_beta   90.00
_cell.angle_gamma   90.00
#
_symmetry.space_group_name_H-M   'P 1'
#
loop_
_entity.id
_entity.type
_entity.pdbx_description
1 polymer ?
#
loop_
_entity_poly.entity_id
_entity_poly.type
_entity_poly.pdbx_seq_one_letter_code
_entity_poly.pdbx_strand_id
1 'polypeptide(L)'
;MIDTLIDYFERGEIDKVIALSKGSNDPEIQFFYLAALRYLGEYEIALSYIADHQMHLYTFNAPQLIEWHIDILLELEDLDQALNVLKIYENFPYFSLETNELIAKLGDKVQQKRKEKTRQHNFDLYELERRLLCRNVDLAFSAINYMVTNFHEAYISLFKRALLDAPINNVKSLIILALKELKHNETLQVNKFGKLIKVNPATAPDPFKTKAGAKLVNNIKAIAEREDYNQFGEVATSFMNGHATYIYPFTYELKDVDTLTLAYRYYIYRALGRFKDVQEYCAEYDVDQASLVAIFAKYHFNYFD
;
A
#
# COMPACT_ATOMS: atom_id res chain seq x y z
N MET A 1 28.88 -5.66 -45.65
CA MET A 1 28.74 -6.62 -44.53
C MET A 1 27.60 -6.18 -43.61
N ILE A 2 27.61 -4.93 -43.14
CA ILE A 2 26.52 -4.35 -42.33
C ILE A 2 25.16 -4.41 -43.06
N ASP A 3 25.09 -4.01 -44.34
CA ASP A 3 23.83 -4.10 -45.12
C ASP A 3 23.26 -5.52 -45.18
N THR A 4 24.14 -6.53 -45.20
CA THR A 4 23.76 -7.94 -45.19
C THR A 4 23.25 -8.39 -43.82
N LEU A 5 23.85 -7.89 -42.72
CA LEU A 5 23.37 -8.15 -41.36
C LEU A 5 22.00 -7.51 -41.12
N ILE A 6 21.78 -6.30 -41.63
CA ILE A 6 20.47 -5.62 -41.57
C ILE A 6 19.40 -6.44 -42.28
N ASP A 7 19.64 -6.83 -43.55
CA ASP A 7 18.67 -7.61 -44.34
C ASP A 7 18.34 -8.96 -43.66
N TYR A 8 19.34 -9.66 -43.12
CA TYR A 8 19.10 -10.91 -42.38
C TYR A 8 18.34 -10.70 -41.08
N PHE A 9 18.64 -9.63 -40.33
CA PHE A 9 17.93 -9.32 -39.09
C PHE A 9 16.46 -8.94 -39.35
N GLU A 10 16.20 -8.11 -40.35
CA GLU A 10 14.83 -7.70 -40.73
C GLU A 10 13.98 -8.87 -41.24
N ARG A 11 14.60 -9.86 -41.89
CA ARG A 11 13.93 -11.09 -42.35
C ARG A 11 13.77 -12.15 -41.25
N GLY A 12 14.26 -11.88 -40.04
CA GLY A 12 14.23 -12.84 -38.92
C GLY A 12 15.17 -14.04 -39.09
N GLU A 13 16.15 -13.96 -39.99
CA GLU A 13 17.16 -15.01 -40.22
C GLU A 13 18.29 -14.91 -39.18
N ILE A 14 17.92 -14.96 -37.90
CA ILE A 14 18.80 -14.63 -36.76
C ILE A 14 20.04 -15.53 -36.66
N ASP A 15 19.92 -16.80 -37.03
CA ASP A 15 21.06 -17.73 -37.04
C ASP A 15 22.19 -17.25 -37.98
N LYS A 16 21.83 -16.64 -39.12
CA LYS A 16 22.80 -16.07 -40.06
C LYS A 16 23.44 -14.81 -39.52
N VAL A 17 22.67 -13.97 -38.82
CA VAL A 17 23.18 -12.79 -38.12
C VAL A 17 24.23 -13.23 -37.08
N ILE A 18 23.92 -14.24 -36.27
CA ILE A 18 24.86 -14.81 -35.28
C ILE A 18 26.11 -15.34 -35.97
N ALA A 19 25.97 -16.16 -37.02
CA ALA A 19 27.10 -16.76 -37.70
C ALA A 19 28.08 -15.73 -38.29
N LEU A 20 27.55 -14.60 -38.77
CA LEU A 20 28.35 -13.53 -39.38
C LEU A 20 28.88 -12.49 -38.40
N SER A 21 28.24 -12.33 -37.24
CA SER A 21 28.62 -11.30 -36.25
C SER A 21 29.45 -11.85 -35.08
N LYS A 22 29.34 -13.15 -34.78
CA LYS A 22 30.04 -13.80 -33.67
C LYS A 22 31.56 -13.72 -33.83
N GLY A 23 32.22 -13.13 -32.84
CA GLY A 23 33.69 -12.98 -32.81
C GLY A 23 34.24 -11.80 -33.60
N SER A 24 33.37 -10.91 -34.09
CA SER A 24 33.81 -9.63 -34.67
C SER A 24 34.36 -8.70 -33.58
N ASN A 25 35.39 -7.92 -33.93
CA ASN A 25 35.92 -6.83 -33.10
C ASN A 25 35.34 -5.46 -33.48
N ASP A 26 34.50 -5.39 -34.53
CA ASP A 26 33.84 -4.17 -34.96
C ASP A 26 32.59 -3.91 -34.10
N PRO A 27 32.54 -2.84 -33.29
CA PRO A 27 31.46 -2.60 -32.34
C PRO A 27 30.08 -2.51 -33.00
N GLU A 28 29.97 -2.04 -34.24
CA GLU A 28 28.69 -2.00 -34.96
C GLU A 28 28.16 -3.43 -35.21
N ILE A 29 29.04 -4.33 -35.64
CA ILE A 29 28.73 -5.75 -35.83
C ILE A 29 28.46 -6.44 -34.48
N GLN A 30 29.16 -6.05 -33.42
CA GLN A 30 28.92 -6.57 -32.07
C GLN A 30 27.52 -6.20 -31.56
N PHE A 31 26.98 -5.02 -31.92
CA PHE A 31 25.60 -4.67 -31.62
C PHE A 31 24.59 -5.54 -32.37
N PHE A 32 24.86 -5.97 -33.60
CA PHE A 32 24.02 -6.97 -34.29
C PHE A 32 24.03 -8.33 -33.60
N TYR A 33 25.19 -8.75 -33.08
CA TYR A 33 25.28 -9.98 -32.28
C TYR A 33 24.42 -9.87 -31.00
N LEU A 34 24.52 -8.75 -30.28
CA LEU A 34 23.69 -8.49 -29.10
C LEU A 34 22.19 -8.42 -29.41
N ALA A 35 21.82 -7.79 -30.52
CA ALA A 35 20.44 -7.72 -30.97
C ALA A 35 19.88 -9.13 -31.24
N ALA A 36 20.68 -9.98 -31.90
CA ALA A 36 20.32 -11.38 -32.17
C ALA A 36 20.12 -12.19 -30.88
N LEU A 37 21.04 -12.07 -29.91
CA LEU A 37 20.90 -12.75 -28.61
C LEU A 37 19.64 -12.31 -27.86
N ARG A 38 19.36 -11.00 -27.84
CA ARG A 38 18.13 -10.45 -27.22
C ARG A 38 16.86 -10.96 -27.91
N TYR A 39 16.88 -11.05 -29.25
CA TYR A 39 15.75 -11.55 -30.02
C TYR A 39 15.45 -13.02 -29.69
N LEU A 40 16.49 -13.84 -29.51
CA LEU A 40 16.35 -15.26 -29.14
C LEU A 40 16.03 -15.49 -27.66
N GLY A 41 16.10 -14.46 -26.81
CA GLY A 41 15.92 -14.59 -25.36
C GLY A 41 17.14 -15.17 -24.63
N GLU A 42 18.30 -15.22 -25.28
CA GLU A 42 19.56 -15.72 -24.74
C GLU A 42 20.24 -14.66 -23.84
N TYR A 43 19.51 -14.23 -22.82
CA TYR A 43 19.82 -13.07 -21.99
C TYR A 43 21.09 -13.24 -21.15
N GLU A 44 21.33 -14.42 -20.59
CA GLU A 44 22.55 -14.70 -19.82
C GLU A 44 23.81 -14.62 -20.69
N ILE A 45 23.71 -15.13 -21.93
CA ILE A 45 24.80 -15.05 -22.91
C ILE A 45 25.03 -13.60 -23.32
N ALA A 46 23.96 -12.82 -23.50
CA ALA A 46 24.05 -11.40 -23.80
C ALA A 46 24.73 -10.60 -22.68
N LEU A 47 24.41 -10.89 -21.40
CA LEU A 47 25.08 -10.26 -20.25
C LEU A 47 26.56 -10.59 -20.19
N SER A 48 26.94 -11.87 -20.38
CA SER A 48 28.35 -12.27 -20.44
C SER A 48 29.08 -11.53 -21.56
N TYR A 49 28.45 -11.42 -22.73
CA TYR A 49 29.03 -10.73 -23.87
C TYR A 49 29.22 -9.23 -23.61
N ILE A 50 28.25 -8.57 -22.98
CA ILE A 50 28.35 -7.17 -22.54
C ILE A 50 29.52 -7.02 -21.57
N ALA A 51 29.66 -7.91 -20.58
CA ALA A 51 30.75 -7.84 -19.62
C ALA A 51 32.13 -7.93 -20.29
N ASP A 52 32.28 -8.82 -21.27
CA ASP A 52 33.54 -9.02 -22.00
C ASP A 52 33.91 -7.85 -22.93
N HIS A 53 32.91 -7.10 -23.44
CA HIS A 53 33.09 -6.06 -24.46
C HIS A 53 32.63 -4.67 -24.02
N GLN A 54 32.40 -4.47 -22.73
CA GLN A 54 31.65 -3.32 -22.19
C GLN A 54 32.19 -1.97 -22.67
N MET A 55 33.51 -1.76 -22.58
CA MET A 55 34.13 -0.48 -22.94
C MET A 55 34.07 -0.21 -24.44
N HIS A 56 34.23 -1.24 -25.27
CA HIS A 56 34.18 -1.11 -26.74
C HIS A 56 32.78 -0.70 -27.20
N LEU A 57 31.76 -1.37 -26.66
CA LEU A 57 30.36 -1.06 -26.94
C LEU A 57 29.96 0.32 -26.40
N TYR A 58 30.42 0.65 -25.19
CA TYR A 58 30.12 1.93 -24.54
C TYR A 58 30.69 3.11 -25.33
N THR A 59 31.95 3.02 -25.76
CA THR A 59 32.58 4.08 -26.56
C THR A 59 31.91 4.27 -27.92
N PHE A 60 31.39 3.20 -28.52
CA PHE A 60 30.68 3.29 -29.79
C PHE A 60 29.27 3.88 -29.65
N ASN A 61 28.44 3.31 -28.76
CA ASN A 61 27.07 3.78 -28.52
C ASN A 61 26.61 3.48 -27.09
N ALA A 62 26.97 4.38 -26.16
CA ALA A 62 26.60 4.27 -24.76
C ALA A 62 25.08 4.22 -24.52
N PRO A 63 24.23 5.10 -25.10
CA PRO A 63 22.79 5.05 -24.88
C PRO A 63 22.19 3.68 -25.20
N GLN A 64 22.50 3.12 -26.36
CA GLN A 64 21.98 1.83 -26.80
C GLN A 64 22.49 0.69 -25.91
N LEU A 65 23.76 0.69 -25.53
CA LEU A 65 24.30 -0.30 -24.61
C LEU A 65 23.60 -0.27 -23.25
N ILE A 66 23.44 0.91 -22.65
CA ILE A 66 22.83 1.07 -21.32
C ILE A 66 21.38 0.61 -21.36
N GLU A 67 20.60 1.07 -22.34
CA GLU A 67 19.20 0.67 -22.50
C GLU A 67 19.08 -0.85 -22.63
N TRP A 68 19.90 -1.47 -23.48
CA TRP A 68 19.81 -2.92 -23.72
C TRP A 68 20.29 -3.73 -22.53
N HIS A 69 21.35 -3.31 -21.83
CA HIS A 69 21.82 -3.97 -20.62
C HIS A 69 20.73 -3.95 -19.54
N ILE A 70 20.07 -2.82 -19.32
CA ILE A 70 18.99 -2.71 -18.34
C ILE A 70 17.76 -3.49 -18.77
N ASP A 71 17.35 -3.45 -20.04
CA ASP A 71 16.23 -4.24 -20.52
C ASP A 71 16.47 -5.73 -20.33
N ILE A 72 17.68 -6.24 -20.61
CA ILE A 72 18.02 -7.64 -20.36
C ILE A 72 17.87 -8.00 -18.87
N LEU A 73 18.38 -7.16 -17.96
CA LEU A 73 18.24 -7.38 -16.51
C LEU A 73 16.79 -7.30 -16.04
N LEU A 74 15.97 -6.46 -16.69
CA LEU A 74 14.54 -6.41 -16.43
C LEU A 74 13.82 -7.67 -16.90
N GLU A 75 14.18 -8.26 -18.04
CA GLU A 75 13.61 -9.52 -18.55
C GLU A 75 13.98 -10.71 -17.64
N LEU A 76 15.21 -10.72 -17.11
CA LEU A 76 15.66 -11.70 -16.10
C LEU A 76 15.11 -11.45 -14.69
N GLU A 77 14.35 -10.36 -14.51
CA GLU A 77 13.84 -9.86 -13.23
C GLU A 77 14.90 -9.59 -12.14
N ASP A 78 16.16 -9.39 -12.51
CA ASP A 78 17.26 -9.03 -11.59
C ASP A 78 17.31 -7.52 -11.38
N LEU A 79 16.36 -7.02 -10.60
CA LEU A 79 16.15 -5.58 -10.39
C LEU A 79 17.26 -4.93 -9.55
N ASP A 80 17.86 -5.68 -8.62
CA ASP A 80 18.94 -5.15 -7.80
C ASP A 80 20.23 -5.03 -8.62
N GLN A 81 20.52 -6.00 -9.50
CA GLN A 81 21.61 -5.88 -10.45
C GLN A 81 21.38 -4.73 -11.45
N ALA A 82 20.14 -4.54 -11.94
CA ALA A 82 19.81 -3.42 -12.83
C ALA A 82 20.13 -2.05 -12.20
N LEU A 83 19.77 -1.83 -10.92
CA LEU A 83 20.10 -0.60 -10.21
C LEU A 83 21.61 -0.43 -9.99
N ASN A 84 22.33 -1.52 -9.70
CA ASN A 84 23.77 -1.47 -9.53
C ASN A 84 24.48 -1.14 -10.85
N VAL A 85 24.03 -1.70 -11.97
CA VAL A 85 24.57 -1.41 -13.30
C VAL A 85 24.32 0.05 -13.71
N LEU A 86 23.15 0.61 -13.43
CA LEU A 86 22.90 2.04 -13.66
C LEU A 86 23.89 2.91 -12.89
N LYS A 87 24.13 2.63 -11.60
CA LYS A 87 25.15 3.34 -10.80
C LYS A 87 26.56 3.18 -11.34
N ILE A 88 26.90 2.02 -11.92
CA ILE A 88 28.20 1.82 -12.54
C ILE A 88 28.35 2.77 -13.74
N TYR A 89 27.33 2.85 -14.61
CA TYR A 89 27.33 3.77 -15.74
C TYR A 89 27.30 5.26 -15.33
N GLU A 90 26.65 5.62 -14.21
CA GLU A 90 26.75 6.96 -13.60
C GLU A 90 28.17 7.35 -13.15
N ASN A 91 29.12 6.41 -13.13
CA ASN A 91 30.51 6.69 -12.78
C ASN A 91 31.47 6.58 -13.98
N PHE A 92 30.98 6.31 -15.20
CA PHE A 92 31.84 6.15 -16.37
C PHE A 92 32.33 7.51 -16.91
N PRO A 93 33.59 7.63 -17.35
CA PRO A 93 34.07 8.86 -17.97
C PRO A 93 33.33 9.10 -19.29
N TYR A 94 33.03 10.37 -19.60
CA TYR A 94 32.24 10.87 -20.74
C TYR A 94 30.70 10.82 -20.53
N PHE A 95 30.20 11.91 -19.95
CA PHE A 95 28.78 12.18 -19.71
C PHE A 95 28.19 13.12 -20.77
N SER A 96 27.41 12.58 -21.69
CA SER A 96 26.45 13.41 -22.44
C SER A 96 25.19 13.64 -21.58
N LEU A 97 24.53 14.78 -21.76
CA LEU A 97 23.25 15.08 -21.07
C LEU A 97 22.19 14.00 -21.39
N GLU A 98 22.16 13.54 -22.64
CA GLU A 98 21.28 12.48 -23.12
C GLU A 98 21.45 11.16 -22.34
N THR A 99 22.70 10.78 -22.03
CA THR A 99 22.97 9.56 -21.26
C THR A 99 22.49 9.69 -19.81
N ASN A 100 22.61 10.87 -19.21
CA ASN A 100 22.11 11.13 -17.85
C ASN A 100 20.58 11.05 -17.77
N GLU A 101 19.89 11.67 -18.72
CA GLU A 101 18.42 11.61 -18.79
C GLU A 101 17.94 10.17 -19.02
N LEU A 102 18.64 9.41 -19.87
CA LEU A 102 18.36 8.00 -20.08
C LEU A 102 18.54 7.18 -18.80
N ILE A 103 19.67 7.32 -18.09
CA ILE A 103 19.93 6.60 -16.84
C ILE A 103 18.86 6.92 -15.80
N ALA A 104 18.48 8.19 -15.63
CA ALA A 104 17.41 8.59 -14.71
C ALA A 104 16.08 7.93 -15.07
N LYS A 105 15.68 7.99 -16.36
CA LYS A 105 14.45 7.36 -16.87
C LYS A 105 14.45 5.85 -16.66
N LEU A 106 15.58 5.18 -16.89
CA LEU A 106 15.73 3.74 -16.67
C LEU A 106 15.70 3.40 -15.17
N GLY A 107 16.28 4.23 -14.32
CA GLY A 107 16.19 4.12 -12.87
C GLY A 107 14.74 4.15 -12.39
N ASP A 108 13.95 5.10 -12.89
CA ASP A 108 12.52 5.19 -12.60
C ASP A 108 11.76 3.94 -13.08
N LYS A 109 12.06 3.44 -14.30
CA LYS A 109 11.48 2.19 -14.85
C LYS A 109 11.77 0.99 -13.94
N VAL A 110 13.02 0.81 -13.50
CA VAL A 110 13.43 -0.28 -12.61
C VAL A 110 12.75 -0.16 -11.25
N GLN A 111 12.68 1.05 -10.68
CA GLN A 111 12.00 1.31 -9.41
C GLN A 111 10.49 1.06 -9.50
N GLN A 112 9.85 1.42 -10.62
CA GLN A 112 8.46 1.11 -10.87
C GLN A 112 8.24 -0.41 -10.93
N LYS A 113 9.05 -1.15 -11.70
CA LYS A 113 8.96 -2.62 -11.77
C LYS A 113 9.24 -3.28 -10.42
N ARG A 114 10.12 -2.71 -9.58
CA ARG A 114 10.37 -3.17 -8.20
C ARG A 114 9.16 -2.97 -7.30
N LYS A 115 8.49 -1.82 -7.40
CA LYS A 115 7.23 -1.55 -6.69
C LYS A 115 6.13 -2.51 -7.14
N GLU A 116 6.06 -2.82 -8.44
CA GLU A 116 5.13 -3.80 -9.00
C GLU A 116 5.45 -5.23 -8.54
N LYS A 117 6.72 -5.66 -8.54
CA LYS A 117 7.16 -6.97 -8.01
C LYS A 117 6.88 -7.11 -6.51
N THR A 118 7.05 -6.03 -5.74
CA THR A 118 6.68 -5.99 -4.32
C THR A 118 5.15 -6.09 -4.13
N ARG A 119 4.37 -5.54 -5.06
CA ARG A 119 2.91 -5.73 -5.10
C ARG A 119 2.50 -7.14 -5.54
N GLN A 120 3.36 -7.85 -6.29
CA GLN A 120 3.20 -9.25 -6.72
C GLN A 120 3.75 -10.29 -5.72
N HIS A 121 3.97 -9.94 -4.45
CA HIS A 121 4.09 -10.99 -3.43
C HIS A 121 2.70 -11.62 -3.26
N ASN A 122 2.41 -12.64 -4.08
CA ASN A 122 1.20 -13.42 -3.95
C ASN A 122 1.24 -14.12 -2.60
N PHE A 123 0.52 -13.56 -1.63
CA PHE A 123 0.33 -14.25 -0.36
C PHE A 123 -0.53 -15.47 -0.62
N ASP A 124 -0.02 -16.64 -0.24
CA ASP A 124 -0.86 -17.81 -0.16
C ASP A 124 -1.92 -17.63 0.95
N LEU A 125 -2.94 -18.50 0.94
CA LEU A 125 -4.02 -18.42 1.94
C LEU A 125 -3.51 -18.56 3.37
N TYR A 126 -2.43 -19.31 3.58
CA TYR A 126 -1.82 -19.52 4.88
C TYR A 126 -1.17 -18.25 5.44
N GLU A 127 -0.41 -17.54 4.61
CA GLU A 127 0.22 -16.27 4.97
C GLU A 127 -0.82 -15.18 5.24
N LEU A 128 -1.88 -15.12 4.42
CA LEU A 128 -3.00 -14.20 4.65
C LEU A 128 -3.69 -14.47 5.99
N GLU A 129 -3.98 -15.74 6.27
CA GLU A 129 -4.58 -16.14 7.54
C GLU A 129 -3.68 -15.78 8.74
N ARG A 130 -2.39 -16.11 8.65
CA ARG A 130 -1.41 -15.79 9.69
C ARG A 130 -1.37 -14.29 9.98
N ARG A 131 -1.39 -13.45 8.95
CA ARG A 131 -1.40 -11.99 9.09
C ARG A 131 -2.69 -11.46 9.70
N LEU A 132 -3.85 -11.99 9.30
CA LEU A 132 -5.14 -11.58 9.87
C LEU A 132 -5.26 -11.91 11.37
N LEU A 133 -4.68 -13.03 11.79
CA LEU A 133 -4.78 -13.54 13.16
C LEU A 133 -3.63 -13.10 14.08
N CYS A 134 -2.66 -12.35 13.56
CA CYS A 134 -1.55 -11.86 14.35
C CYS A 134 -1.94 -10.63 15.21
N ARG A 135 -1.07 -10.28 16.17
CA ARG A 135 -1.24 -9.10 17.03
C ARG A 135 -0.62 -7.83 16.45
N ASN A 136 -0.20 -7.84 15.18
CA ASN A 136 0.36 -6.68 14.50
C ASN A 136 -0.69 -6.09 13.55
N VAL A 137 -1.12 -4.85 13.83
CA VAL A 137 -2.17 -4.16 13.06
C VAL A 137 -1.75 -3.93 11.61
N ASP A 138 -0.50 -3.55 11.37
CA ASP A 138 0.01 -3.22 10.03
C ASP A 138 0.04 -4.45 9.12
N LEU A 139 0.43 -5.61 9.67
CA LEU A 139 0.40 -6.88 8.94
C LEU A 139 -1.03 -7.31 8.60
N ALA A 140 -1.96 -7.19 9.56
CA ALA A 140 -3.36 -7.50 9.33
C ALA A 140 -3.98 -6.53 8.28
N PHE A 141 -3.67 -5.24 8.37
CA PHE A 141 -4.11 -4.23 7.40
C PHE A 141 -3.56 -4.51 6.00
N SER A 142 -2.27 -4.85 5.90
CA SER A 142 -1.64 -5.27 4.65
C SER A 142 -2.36 -6.47 4.02
N ALA A 143 -2.72 -7.49 4.81
CA ALA A 143 -3.46 -8.64 4.33
C ALA A 143 -4.88 -8.29 3.86
N ILE A 144 -5.62 -7.46 4.62
CA ILE A 144 -6.94 -6.97 4.22
C ILE A 144 -6.85 -6.22 2.89
N ASN A 145 -5.93 -5.27 2.78
CA ASN A 145 -5.76 -4.48 1.56
C ASN A 145 -5.40 -5.36 0.35
N TYR A 146 -4.53 -6.36 0.54
CA TYR A 146 -4.21 -7.33 -0.51
C TYR A 146 -5.43 -8.12 -0.96
N MET A 147 -6.24 -8.65 -0.02
CA MET A 147 -7.43 -9.44 -0.33
C MET A 147 -8.55 -8.59 -0.95
N VAL A 148 -8.65 -7.30 -0.64
CA VAL A 148 -9.62 -6.39 -1.30
C VAL A 148 -9.17 -6.07 -2.72
N THR A 149 -7.89 -5.75 -2.89
CA THR A 149 -7.31 -5.39 -4.21
C THR A 149 -7.33 -6.57 -5.18
N ASN A 150 -7.02 -7.78 -4.69
CA ASN A 150 -6.90 -9.00 -5.50
C ASN A 150 -8.05 -9.98 -5.21
N PHE A 151 -9.26 -9.46 -5.02
CA PHE A 151 -10.39 -10.22 -4.48
C PHE A 151 -10.62 -11.58 -5.16
N HIS A 152 -10.70 -12.61 -4.31
CA HIS A 152 -11.04 -13.98 -4.68
C HIS A 152 -12.02 -14.55 -3.64
N GLU A 153 -13.02 -15.33 -4.08
CA GLU A 153 -14.09 -15.82 -3.18
C GLU A 153 -13.55 -16.64 -2.00
N ALA A 154 -12.44 -17.36 -2.19
CA ALA A 154 -11.78 -18.11 -1.11
C ALA A 154 -11.39 -17.23 0.10
N TYR A 155 -11.14 -15.94 -0.09
CA TYR A 155 -10.79 -15.01 0.99
C TYR A 155 -11.96 -14.73 1.93
N ILE A 156 -13.21 -14.95 1.50
CA ILE A 156 -14.39 -14.81 2.35
C ILE A 156 -14.30 -15.75 3.56
N SER A 157 -13.80 -16.97 3.38
CA SER A 157 -13.60 -17.93 4.48
C SER A 157 -12.57 -17.41 5.50
N LEU A 158 -11.49 -16.78 5.03
CA LEU A 158 -10.49 -16.16 5.90
C LEU A 158 -11.06 -14.97 6.66
N PHE A 159 -11.83 -14.12 5.99
CA PHE A 159 -12.54 -13.02 6.65
C PHE A 159 -13.52 -13.51 7.71
N LYS A 160 -14.32 -14.54 7.42
CA LYS A 160 -15.26 -15.15 8.39
C LYS A 160 -14.53 -15.65 9.63
N ARG A 161 -13.38 -16.32 9.46
CA ARG A 161 -12.56 -16.78 10.58
C ARG A 161 -11.98 -15.60 11.38
N ALA A 162 -11.40 -14.61 10.71
CA ALA A 162 -10.83 -13.44 11.37
C ALA A 162 -11.88 -12.58 12.12
N LEU A 163 -13.13 -12.52 11.64
CA LEU A 163 -14.23 -11.86 12.35
C LEU A 163 -14.55 -12.51 13.70
N LEU A 164 -14.22 -13.79 13.88
CA LEU A 164 -14.34 -14.50 15.14
C LEU A 164 -13.04 -14.41 15.96
N ASP A 165 -11.92 -14.75 15.34
CA ASP A 165 -10.70 -15.11 16.06
C ASP A 165 -9.63 -14.00 16.09
N ALA A 166 -9.73 -12.97 15.24
CA ALA A 166 -8.71 -11.92 15.21
C ALA A 166 -8.59 -11.24 16.59
N PRO A 167 -7.37 -11.11 17.15
CA PRO A 167 -7.20 -10.61 18.50
C PRO A 167 -7.49 -9.11 18.63
N ILE A 168 -7.46 -8.36 17.52
CA ILE A 168 -7.60 -6.91 17.49
C ILE A 168 -8.98 -6.51 16.94
N ASN A 169 -9.77 -5.76 17.70
CA ASN A 169 -11.11 -5.34 17.29
C ASN A 169 -11.13 -4.42 16.05
N ASN A 170 -10.07 -3.63 15.83
CA ASN A 170 -9.91 -2.82 14.62
C ASN A 170 -9.86 -3.67 13.35
N VAL A 171 -9.15 -4.80 13.37
CA VAL A 171 -9.08 -5.72 12.23
C VAL A 171 -10.48 -6.18 11.86
N LYS A 172 -11.31 -6.52 12.85
CA LYS A 172 -12.71 -6.92 12.62
C LYS A 172 -13.53 -5.80 11.98
N SER A 173 -13.38 -4.54 12.43
CA SER A 173 -14.04 -3.40 11.78
C SER A 173 -13.65 -3.26 10.32
N LEU A 174 -12.34 -3.30 10.06
CA LEU A 174 -11.79 -3.11 8.72
C LEU A 174 -12.24 -4.21 7.76
N ILE A 175 -12.35 -5.45 8.24
CA ILE A 175 -12.92 -6.56 7.45
C ILE A 175 -14.38 -6.27 7.09
N ILE A 176 -15.21 -5.79 8.02
CA ILE A 176 -16.62 -5.50 7.72
C ILE A 176 -16.72 -4.33 6.72
N LEU A 177 -15.88 -3.30 6.85
CA LEU A 177 -15.81 -2.19 5.89
C LEU A 177 -15.38 -2.68 4.50
N ALA A 178 -14.33 -3.49 4.43
CA ALA A 178 -13.88 -4.12 3.18
C ALA A 178 -14.98 -4.95 2.52
N LEU A 179 -15.69 -5.79 3.29
CA LEU A 179 -16.80 -6.59 2.79
C LEU A 179 -17.99 -5.72 2.34
N LYS A 180 -18.21 -4.58 2.98
CA LYS A 180 -19.22 -3.60 2.57
C LYS A 180 -18.86 -2.94 1.24
N GLU A 181 -17.60 -2.56 1.03
CA GLU A 181 -17.10 -2.04 -0.26
C GLU A 181 -17.26 -3.07 -1.38
N LEU A 182 -17.00 -4.34 -1.07
CA LEU A 182 -17.21 -5.48 -1.97
C LEU A 182 -18.70 -5.86 -2.13
N LYS A 183 -19.62 -5.14 -1.48
CA LYS A 183 -21.08 -5.38 -1.50
C LYS A 183 -21.47 -6.82 -1.11
N HIS A 184 -20.70 -7.44 -0.22
CA HIS A 184 -20.94 -8.79 0.24
C HIS A 184 -22.23 -8.85 1.08
N ASN A 185 -23.26 -9.49 0.54
CA ASN A 185 -24.62 -9.52 1.09
C ASN A 185 -24.92 -10.85 1.80
N GLU A 186 -24.12 -11.18 2.81
CA GLU A 186 -24.33 -12.34 3.69
C GLU A 186 -24.31 -11.87 5.15
N THR A 187 -25.13 -12.50 6.00
CA THR A 187 -25.06 -12.23 7.45
C THR A 187 -23.92 -13.04 8.06
N LEU A 188 -22.96 -12.34 8.63
CA LEU A 188 -21.76 -12.89 9.25
C LEU A 188 -21.85 -12.82 10.78
N GLN A 189 -21.18 -13.76 11.45
CA GLN A 189 -20.96 -13.70 12.88
C GLN A 189 -19.64 -13.00 13.18
N VAL A 190 -19.65 -12.10 14.16
CA VAL A 190 -18.47 -11.33 14.56
C VAL A 190 -18.35 -11.38 16.07
N ASN A 191 -17.18 -11.76 16.58
CA ASN A 191 -16.89 -11.67 18.01
C ASN A 191 -16.20 -10.33 18.28
N LYS A 192 -16.96 -9.31 18.65
CA LYS A 192 -16.43 -7.96 18.89
C LYS A 192 -16.60 -7.57 20.34
N PHE A 193 -15.53 -7.11 20.98
CA PHE A 193 -15.52 -6.76 22.41
C PHE A 193 -16.02 -7.90 23.32
N GLY A 194 -15.70 -9.15 22.98
CA GLY A 194 -16.13 -10.34 23.71
C GLY A 194 -17.61 -10.72 23.52
N LYS A 195 -18.32 -10.04 22.61
CA LYS A 195 -19.73 -10.33 22.30
C LYS A 195 -19.85 -10.84 20.87
N LEU A 196 -20.59 -11.94 20.71
CA LEU A 196 -20.94 -12.47 19.41
C LEU A 196 -22.15 -11.71 18.86
N ILE A 197 -21.98 -11.05 17.73
CA ILE A 197 -23.01 -10.28 17.02
C ILE A 197 -23.22 -10.82 15.61
N LYS A 198 -24.39 -10.54 15.02
CA LYS A 198 -24.71 -10.84 13.62
C LYS A 198 -24.76 -9.55 12.81
N VAL A 199 -24.07 -9.52 11.67
CA VAL A 199 -23.88 -8.31 10.87
C VAL A 199 -23.95 -8.68 9.40
N ASN A 200 -24.73 -7.95 8.60
CA ASN A 200 -24.65 -7.99 7.15
C ASN A 200 -23.83 -6.78 6.66
N PRO A 201 -22.61 -6.97 6.10
CA PRO A 201 -21.76 -5.86 5.69
C PRO A 201 -22.43 -4.92 4.67
N ALA A 202 -23.19 -5.44 3.72
CA ALA A 202 -23.85 -4.65 2.68
C ALA A 202 -24.86 -3.63 3.24
N THR A 203 -25.50 -3.94 4.38
CA THR A 203 -26.52 -3.08 5.00
C THR A 203 -26.09 -2.49 6.34
N ALA A 204 -24.88 -2.80 6.82
CA ALA A 204 -24.37 -2.28 8.08
C ALA A 204 -24.32 -0.74 8.05
N PRO A 205 -24.95 -0.06 9.03
CA PRO A 205 -25.12 1.40 9.01
C PRO A 205 -23.77 2.12 9.13
N ASP A 206 -23.63 3.24 8.42
CA ASP A 206 -22.53 4.17 8.67
C ASP A 206 -22.82 4.94 9.98
N PRO A 207 -21.92 4.90 10.99
CA PRO A 207 -22.15 5.52 12.28
C PRO A 207 -22.58 6.98 12.20
N PHE A 208 -22.03 7.75 11.25
CA PHE A 208 -22.30 9.18 11.09
C PHE A 208 -23.51 9.50 10.22
N LYS A 209 -24.00 8.55 9.41
CA LYS A 209 -25.24 8.72 8.63
C LYS A 209 -26.50 8.40 9.44
N THR A 210 -26.35 7.87 10.66
CA THR A 210 -27.48 7.71 11.58
C THR A 210 -27.94 9.07 12.13
N LYS A 211 -29.20 9.17 12.58
CA LYS A 211 -29.71 10.39 13.23
C LYS A 211 -28.86 10.82 14.43
N ALA A 212 -28.43 9.85 15.24
CA ALA A 212 -27.59 10.10 16.41
C ALA A 212 -26.18 10.57 16.00
N GLY A 213 -25.55 9.91 15.04
CA GLY A 213 -24.23 10.29 14.53
C GLY A 213 -24.22 11.68 13.89
N ALA A 214 -25.23 12.00 13.07
CA ALA A 214 -25.37 13.33 12.48
C ALA A 214 -25.54 14.42 13.54
N LYS A 215 -26.37 14.17 14.58
CA LYS A 215 -26.53 15.10 15.71
C LYS A 215 -25.20 15.29 16.46
N LEU A 216 -24.48 14.20 16.73
CA LEU A 216 -23.17 14.25 17.40
C LEU A 216 -22.15 15.07 16.61
N VAL A 217 -22.02 14.86 15.30
CA VAL A 217 -21.11 15.63 14.43
C VAL A 217 -21.47 17.12 14.46
N ASN A 218 -22.77 17.46 14.40
CA ASN A 218 -23.21 18.85 14.45
C ASN A 218 -22.91 19.50 15.82
N ASN A 219 -23.11 18.78 16.93
CA ASN A 219 -22.76 19.27 18.26
C ASN A 219 -21.26 19.58 18.38
N ILE A 220 -20.40 18.69 17.87
CA ILE A 220 -18.93 18.88 17.92
C ILE A 220 -18.49 20.03 17.01
N LYS A 221 -19.09 20.18 15.82
CA LYS A 221 -18.83 21.35 14.95
C LYS A 221 -19.21 22.67 15.61
N ALA A 222 -20.37 22.72 16.26
CA ALA A 222 -20.82 23.91 16.98
C ALA A 222 -19.91 24.27 18.16
N ILE A 223 -19.25 23.28 18.78
CA ILE A 223 -18.20 23.52 19.77
C ILE A 223 -16.96 24.09 19.07
N ALA A 224 -16.47 23.43 18.01
CA ALA A 224 -15.29 23.85 17.28
C ALA A 224 -15.34 25.31 16.79
N GLU A 225 -16.51 25.78 16.38
CA GLU A 225 -16.73 27.18 15.94
C GLU A 225 -16.59 28.22 17.08
N ARG A 226 -16.70 27.80 18.34
CA ARG A 226 -16.63 28.66 19.53
C ARG A 226 -15.30 28.56 20.27
N GLU A 227 -14.46 27.59 19.92
CA GLU A 227 -13.18 27.38 20.57
C GLU A 227 -12.09 28.23 19.92
N ASP A 228 -11.23 28.82 20.74
CA ASP A 228 -10.08 29.61 20.27
C ASP A 228 -8.92 28.73 19.75
N TYR A 229 -9.04 27.41 19.86
CA TYR A 229 -8.03 26.46 19.39
C TYR A 229 -8.22 26.17 17.90
N ASN A 230 -7.38 26.80 17.06
CA ASN A 230 -7.38 26.58 15.61
C ASN A 230 -7.32 25.10 15.19
N GLN A 231 -6.73 24.22 16.01
CA GLN A 231 -6.58 22.80 15.72
C GLN A 231 -7.76 21.92 16.18
N PHE A 232 -8.72 22.47 16.94
CA PHE A 232 -9.80 21.68 17.55
C PHE A 232 -10.58 20.87 16.51
N GLY A 233 -10.94 21.48 15.37
CA GLY A 233 -11.73 20.82 14.33
C GLY A 233 -11.00 19.62 13.68
N GLU A 234 -9.69 19.74 13.45
CA GLU A 234 -8.88 18.67 12.86
C GLU A 234 -8.73 17.49 13.83
N VAL A 235 -8.41 17.79 15.10
CA VAL A 235 -8.30 16.78 16.16
C VAL A 235 -9.64 16.09 16.36
N ALA A 236 -10.74 16.85 16.43
CA ALA A 236 -12.08 16.31 16.56
C ALA A 236 -12.43 15.32 15.44
N THR A 237 -12.16 15.71 14.18
CA THR A 237 -12.41 14.86 13.02
C THR A 237 -11.60 13.56 13.09
N SER A 238 -10.32 13.64 13.43
CA SER A 238 -9.45 12.46 13.57
C SER A 238 -9.95 11.51 14.66
N PHE A 239 -10.25 12.02 15.85
CA PHE A 239 -10.75 11.23 16.97
C PHE A 239 -12.09 10.56 16.67
N MET A 240 -13.04 11.32 16.11
CA MET A 240 -14.35 10.80 15.76
C MET A 240 -14.25 9.69 14.73
N ASN A 241 -13.49 9.89 13.64
CA ASN A 241 -13.32 8.89 12.58
C ASN A 241 -12.62 7.63 13.07
N GLY A 242 -11.54 7.77 13.85
CA GLY A 242 -10.82 6.65 14.44
C GLY A 242 -11.71 5.80 15.34
N HIS A 243 -12.44 6.45 16.25
CA HIS A 243 -13.35 5.74 17.16
C HIS A 243 -14.54 5.12 16.45
N ALA A 244 -15.17 5.82 15.50
CA ALA A 244 -16.27 5.27 14.71
C ALA A 244 -15.83 4.02 13.92
N THR A 245 -14.60 4.02 13.41
CA THR A 245 -14.00 2.84 12.78
C THR A 245 -13.78 1.74 13.81
N TYR A 246 -13.23 2.04 14.98
CA TYR A 246 -12.97 1.06 16.04
C TYR A 246 -14.23 0.34 16.52
N ILE A 247 -15.33 1.05 16.72
CA ILE A 247 -16.59 0.47 17.21
C ILE A 247 -17.43 -0.18 16.11
N TYR A 248 -17.12 0.04 14.83
CA TYR A 248 -17.89 -0.50 13.71
C TYR A 248 -18.09 -2.02 13.83
N PRO A 249 -19.31 -2.56 13.70
CA PRO A 249 -20.51 -1.96 13.08
C PRO A 249 -21.53 -1.37 14.07
N PHE A 250 -21.15 -1.15 15.33
CA PHE A 250 -22.03 -0.48 16.29
C PHE A 250 -22.22 1.00 15.92
N THR A 251 -23.37 1.55 16.31
CA THR A 251 -23.73 2.95 16.10
C THR A 251 -24.10 3.63 17.41
N TYR A 252 -24.15 4.95 17.39
CA TYR A 252 -24.55 5.75 18.54
C TYR A 252 -26.06 5.70 18.77
N GLU A 253 -26.48 5.69 20.04
CA GLU A 253 -27.88 5.84 20.42
C GLU A 253 -28.25 7.31 20.61
N LEU A 254 -29.46 7.69 20.19
CA LEU A 254 -29.89 9.10 20.21
C LEU A 254 -29.93 9.70 21.63
N LYS A 255 -30.30 8.90 22.63
CA LYS A 255 -30.35 9.33 24.04
C LYS A 255 -28.98 9.62 24.65
N ASP A 256 -27.91 9.09 24.05
CA ASP A 256 -26.55 9.21 24.57
C ASP A 256 -25.78 10.39 23.93
N VAL A 257 -26.34 11.03 22.89
CA VAL A 257 -25.60 12.00 22.05
C VAL A 257 -25.03 13.16 22.85
N ASP A 258 -25.78 13.67 23.83
CA ASP A 258 -25.34 14.84 24.59
C ASP A 258 -24.15 14.48 25.49
N THR A 259 -24.20 13.33 26.19
CA THR A 259 -23.07 12.82 26.97
C THR A 259 -21.90 12.35 26.09
N LEU A 260 -22.16 11.78 24.92
CA LEU A 260 -21.13 11.47 23.91
C LEU A 260 -20.41 12.73 23.44
N THR A 261 -21.13 13.84 23.27
CA THR A 261 -20.52 15.13 22.90
C THR A 261 -19.52 15.57 23.96
N LEU A 262 -19.88 15.47 25.24
CA LEU A 262 -18.99 15.77 26.37
C LEU A 262 -17.78 14.81 26.41
N ALA A 263 -18.01 13.52 26.18
CA ALA A 263 -16.96 12.50 26.11
C ALA A 263 -15.92 12.81 25.03
N TYR A 264 -16.37 13.12 23.81
CA TYR A 264 -15.46 13.52 22.73
C TYR A 264 -14.73 14.82 23.04
N ARG A 265 -15.45 15.83 23.55
CA ARG A 265 -14.84 17.11 23.93
C ARG A 265 -13.71 16.92 24.95
N TYR A 266 -13.91 16.06 25.95
CA TYR A 266 -12.87 15.70 26.92
C TYR A 266 -11.61 15.15 26.23
N TYR A 267 -11.75 14.11 25.40
CA TYR A 267 -10.59 13.50 24.74
C TYR A 267 -9.88 14.45 23.76
N ILE A 268 -10.63 15.31 23.06
CA ILE A 268 -10.05 16.34 22.20
C ILE A 268 -9.23 17.32 23.03
N TYR A 269 -9.77 17.83 24.14
CA TYR A 269 -9.03 18.73 25.01
C TYR A 269 -7.83 18.09 25.71
N ARG A 270 -7.94 16.82 26.09
CA ARG A 270 -6.81 16.06 26.61
C ARG A 270 -5.70 15.96 25.57
N ALA A 271 -6.03 15.68 24.31
CA ALA A 271 -5.06 15.65 23.21
C ALA A 271 -4.41 17.01 22.94
N LEU A 272 -5.15 18.10 23.17
CA LEU A 272 -4.65 19.49 23.12
C LEU A 272 -3.90 19.92 24.39
N GLY A 273 -3.75 19.04 25.38
CA GLY A 273 -3.00 19.29 26.61
C GLY A 273 -3.72 20.14 27.67
N ARG A 274 -5.03 20.37 27.55
CA ARG A 274 -5.81 21.21 28.48
C ARG A 274 -6.15 20.50 29.80
N PHE A 275 -6.42 19.19 29.75
CA PHE A 275 -6.77 18.38 30.92
C PHE A 275 -5.88 17.16 31.00
N LYS A 276 -5.47 16.80 32.22
CA LYS A 276 -4.68 15.58 32.48
C LYS A 276 -5.57 14.37 32.71
N ASP A 277 -6.68 14.57 33.40
CA ASP A 277 -7.62 13.51 33.76
C ASP A 277 -9.08 13.97 33.65
N VAL A 278 -9.99 13.02 33.78
CA VAL A 278 -11.43 13.26 33.63
C VAL A 278 -12.02 14.05 34.80
N GLN A 279 -11.39 13.99 35.99
CA GLN A 279 -11.90 14.68 37.18
C GLN A 279 -11.74 16.19 37.03
N GLU A 280 -10.58 16.64 36.53
CA GLU A 280 -10.34 18.06 36.19
C GLU A 280 -11.39 18.59 35.21
N TYR A 281 -11.67 17.83 34.14
CA TYR A 281 -12.68 18.20 33.15
C TYR A 281 -14.10 18.27 33.72
N CYS A 282 -14.48 17.28 34.55
CA CYS A 282 -15.81 17.25 35.16
C CYS A 282 -16.02 18.42 36.12
N ALA A 283 -14.99 18.80 36.88
CA ALA A 283 -15.05 19.92 37.79
C ALA A 283 -15.16 21.28 37.07
N GLU A 284 -14.43 21.47 35.96
CA GLU A 284 -14.48 22.73 35.20
C GLU A 284 -15.82 22.93 34.47
N TYR A 285 -16.41 21.85 33.96
CA TYR A 285 -17.62 21.92 33.14
C TYR A 285 -18.91 21.46 33.82
N ASP A 286 -18.88 21.21 35.13
CA ASP A 286 -20.01 20.71 35.93
C ASP A 286 -20.68 19.47 35.29
N VAL A 287 -19.85 18.50 34.91
CA VAL A 287 -20.29 17.27 34.26
C VAL A 287 -20.33 16.12 35.28
N ASP A 288 -21.41 15.36 35.27
CA ASP A 288 -21.49 14.13 36.06
C ASP A 288 -20.48 13.08 35.55
N GLN A 289 -19.46 12.84 36.37
CA GLN A 289 -18.40 11.88 36.08
C GLN A 289 -18.95 10.47 35.88
N ALA A 290 -19.98 10.06 36.63
CA ALA A 290 -20.55 8.72 36.52
C ALA A 290 -21.17 8.49 35.14
N SER A 291 -21.89 9.48 34.61
CA SER A 291 -22.46 9.47 33.26
C SER A 291 -21.38 9.38 32.17
N LEU A 292 -20.28 10.12 32.30
CA LEU A 292 -19.17 10.04 31.34
C LEU A 292 -18.49 8.66 31.35
N VAL A 293 -18.18 8.14 32.52
CA VAL A 293 -17.55 6.81 32.66
C VAL A 293 -18.46 5.71 32.09
N ALA A 294 -19.78 5.82 32.28
CA ALA A 294 -20.73 4.89 31.67
C ALA A 294 -20.70 4.94 30.13
N ILE A 295 -20.58 6.13 29.53
CA ILE A 295 -20.40 6.29 28.08
C ILE A 295 -19.06 5.72 27.61
N PHE A 296 -17.97 5.97 28.35
CA PHE A 296 -16.67 5.43 28.00
C PHE A 296 -16.69 3.90 27.94
N ALA A 297 -17.31 3.26 28.92
CA ALA A 297 -17.44 1.80 28.95
C ALA A 297 -18.38 1.27 27.86
N LYS A 298 -19.54 1.93 27.65
CA LYS A 298 -20.54 1.50 26.66
C LYS A 298 -20.01 1.55 25.23
N TYR A 299 -19.27 2.61 24.90
CA TYR A 299 -18.79 2.84 23.54
C TYR A 299 -17.30 2.55 23.35
N HIS A 300 -16.61 2.01 24.36
CA HIS A 300 -15.20 1.60 24.28
C HIS A 300 -14.22 2.76 23.97
N PHE A 301 -14.35 3.87 24.71
CA PHE A 301 -13.41 4.99 24.64
C PHE A 301 -12.00 4.66 25.15
N ASN A 302 -11.80 3.49 25.77
CA ASN A 302 -10.48 2.93 26.08
C ASN A 302 -9.58 2.74 24.84
N TYR A 303 -10.13 2.94 23.64
CA TYR A 303 -9.39 3.13 22.40
C TYR A 303 -8.38 4.29 22.44
N PHE A 304 -8.67 5.34 23.21
CA PHE A 304 -7.87 6.57 23.27
C PHE A 304 -6.88 6.61 24.44
N ASP A 305 -6.90 5.59 25.30
CA ASP A 305 -6.02 5.48 26.48
C ASP A 305 -4.76 4.67 26.16
#